data_AF-A0A221NI70-F1
#
_entry.id   AF-A0A221NI70-F1
#
_cell.length_a   1.000
_cell.length_b   1.000
_cell.length_c   1.000
_cell.angle_alpha   90.00
_cell.angle_beta   90.00
_cell.angle_gamma   90.00
#
_symmetry.space_group_name_H-M   'P 1'
#
loop_
_entity.id
_entity.type
_entity.pdbx_description
1 polymer ?
#
loop_
_entity_poly.entity_id
_entity_poly.type
_entity_poly.pdbx_seq_one_letter_code
_entity_poly.pdbx_strand_id
1 'polypeptide(L)'
;MTTSLTIFPGTWCTDFATHVTPWSVVSGQTSEKRRTPPWGRVLLVAVVALLVAGTGIVLIPRDSGTPPPVPFSETARARALEDTLQLRGSAAALSSAAGQGAAQPALQDAVTLLTTQARALLVPSEATPSATATPAGTAETTTRAAFVAALSASGTQRLADAYEADGGIARLLAAVGSAQVLGAEKLAGAWQLPVPKDAAASKTKKPAATPSTAPCPSVSPTPEPTSATTDAALAATVRTHQEAVYAYQVALKRLDTGAAGTAAKGLATHELLLQQVEALTRANCGDVPASEAGYRLPGQFAQDPAAALAALESSALPVLGDLVALSTGETRAWAVDGLLAAGRRSLAWGADVPALPGLTLDAGELPPLPTPGSATGSATGSVSGSATTTPSTESTTNGSTPPPAG
;
A
#
# COMPACT_ATOMS: atom_id res chain seq x y z
N MET A 1 29.46 -27.73 17.61
CA MET A 1 28.66 -27.44 18.80
C MET A 1 27.31 -27.00 18.31
N THR A 2 26.31 -27.83 18.52
CA THR A 2 25.03 -27.81 17.80
C THR A 2 23.94 -27.74 18.86
N THR A 3 23.17 -26.65 18.88
CA THR A 3 22.03 -26.51 19.79
C THR A 3 20.80 -26.19 18.97
N SER A 4 19.96 -27.22 18.85
CA SER A 4 18.62 -27.20 18.28
C SER A 4 17.66 -26.74 19.37
N LEU A 5 16.71 -25.85 19.07
CA LEU A 5 15.66 -25.43 20.01
C LEU A 5 14.30 -25.47 19.30
N THR A 6 13.45 -26.35 19.80
CA THR A 6 12.08 -26.61 19.37
C THR A 6 11.07 -25.82 20.21
N ILE A 7 10.14 -25.15 19.50
CA ILE A 7 8.67 -25.18 19.64
C ILE A 7 8.03 -24.84 21.00
N PHE A 8 7.20 -23.78 21.00
CA PHE A 8 5.96 -23.66 21.79
C PHE A 8 4.85 -23.05 20.92
N PRO A 9 3.68 -23.70 20.74
CA PRO A 9 2.47 -23.04 20.29
C PRO A 9 1.57 -22.76 21.50
N GLY A 10 1.40 -21.48 21.85
CA GLY A 10 0.43 -21.04 22.83
C GLY A 10 -0.93 -20.80 22.16
N THR A 11 -1.89 -21.68 22.42
CA THR A 11 -3.30 -21.52 22.07
C THR A 11 -3.98 -20.57 23.04
N TRP A 12 -4.47 -19.42 22.57
CA TRP A 12 -5.32 -18.53 23.35
C TRP A 12 -6.79 -18.84 23.03
N CYS A 13 -7.44 -19.60 23.92
CA CYS A 13 -8.89 -19.76 23.94
C CYS A 13 -9.49 -18.64 24.79
N THR A 14 -10.23 -17.70 24.20
CA THR A 14 -11.17 -16.85 24.92
C THR A 14 -12.56 -17.45 24.80
N ASP A 15 -12.96 -18.15 25.86
CA ASP A 15 -14.29 -18.69 26.06
C ASP A 15 -15.18 -17.56 26.61
N PHE A 16 -16.09 -17.02 25.80
CA PHE A 16 -17.09 -16.04 26.25
C PHE A 16 -18.42 -16.75 26.46
N ALA A 17 -18.83 -16.88 27.71
CA ALA A 17 -20.13 -17.41 28.10
C ALA A 17 -21.26 -16.51 27.57
N THR A 18 -21.95 -16.96 26.52
CA THR A 18 -23.22 -16.40 26.06
C THR A 18 -24.34 -16.79 27.02
N HIS A 19 -24.55 -16.02 28.08
CA HIS A 19 -25.82 -16.04 28.82
C HIS A 19 -26.85 -15.21 28.07
N VAL A 20 -27.54 -15.85 27.13
CA VAL A 20 -28.78 -15.33 26.53
C VAL A 20 -29.91 -15.69 27.49
N THR A 21 -30.38 -14.73 28.28
CA THR A 21 -31.65 -14.89 28.99
C THR A 21 -32.80 -14.68 27.98
N PRO A 22 -33.71 -15.65 27.80
CA PRO A 22 -34.90 -15.45 26.99
C PRO A 22 -35.81 -14.44 27.69
N TRP A 23 -36.09 -13.32 27.03
CA TRP A 23 -37.14 -12.41 27.46
C TRP A 23 -38.47 -13.10 27.20
N SER A 24 -39.09 -13.60 28.26
CA SER A 24 -40.45 -14.11 28.23
C SER A 24 -41.42 -12.95 28.02
N VAL A 25 -42.15 -12.99 26.91
CA VAL A 25 -43.30 -12.13 26.65
C VAL A 25 -44.41 -12.56 27.62
N VAL A 26 -44.50 -11.88 28.76
CA VAL A 26 -45.65 -12.01 29.67
C VAL A 26 -46.86 -11.39 28.98
N SER A 27 -47.72 -12.26 28.47
CA SER A 27 -49.05 -11.92 27.99
C SER A 27 -50.05 -12.06 29.14
N GLY A 28 -50.83 -11.01 29.39
CA GLY A 28 -52.11 -11.10 30.09
C GLY A 28 -52.08 -10.90 31.61
N GLN A 29 -52.10 -9.64 32.04
CA GLN A 29 -52.87 -9.29 33.22
C GLN A 29 -53.89 -8.21 32.86
N THR A 30 -55.14 -8.54 33.16
CA THR A 30 -56.33 -7.71 33.02
C THR A 30 -56.14 -6.38 33.74
N SER A 31 -56.23 -5.29 33.00
CA SER A 31 -56.25 -3.91 33.49
C SER A 31 -57.44 -3.72 34.45
N GLU A 32 -57.20 -3.94 35.74
CA GLU A 32 -58.10 -3.46 36.79
C GLU A 32 -57.94 -1.93 36.86
N LYS A 33 -59.02 -1.23 36.48
CA LYS A 33 -59.06 0.23 36.29
C LYS A 33 -59.04 0.94 37.65
N ARG A 34 -57.92 0.89 38.37
CA ARG A 34 -57.68 1.75 39.53
C ARG A 34 -57.54 3.18 39.04
N ARG A 35 -58.60 3.97 39.24
CA ARG A 35 -58.56 5.44 39.16
C ARG A 35 -57.51 5.91 40.16
N THR A 36 -56.31 6.18 39.69
CA THR A 36 -55.31 6.89 40.48
C THR A 36 -55.86 8.28 40.78
N PRO A 37 -55.97 8.68 42.06
CA PRO A 37 -56.42 10.02 42.40
C PRO A 37 -55.49 11.04 41.73
N PRO A 38 -56.01 12.16 41.20
CA PRO A 38 -55.24 13.12 40.39
C PRO A 38 -54.00 13.66 41.12
N TRP A 39 -53.98 13.54 42.44
CA TRP A 39 -52.91 14.03 43.31
C TRP A 39 -51.67 13.14 43.22
N GLY A 40 -51.81 11.85 42.91
CA GLY A 40 -50.67 10.93 42.76
C GLY A 40 -49.79 11.28 41.56
N ARG A 41 -50.37 11.81 40.49
CA ARG A 41 -49.59 12.32 39.33
C ARG A 41 -48.82 13.58 39.70
N VAL A 42 -49.44 14.49 40.46
CA VAL A 42 -48.78 15.73 40.91
C VAL A 42 -47.63 15.42 41.86
N LEU A 43 -47.83 14.48 42.79
CA LEU A 43 -46.81 14.05 43.75
C LEU A 43 -45.64 13.33 43.06
N LEU A 44 -45.93 12.49 42.05
CA LEU A 44 -44.90 11.82 41.26
C LEU A 44 -44.10 12.81 40.41
N VAL A 45 -44.77 13.78 39.78
CA VAL A 45 -44.08 14.86 39.02
C VAL A 45 -43.24 15.73 39.95
N ALA A 46 -43.74 16.07 41.14
CA ALA A 46 -42.98 16.82 42.13
C ALA A 46 -41.76 16.04 42.63
N VAL A 47 -41.90 14.74 42.92
CA VAL A 47 -40.78 13.88 43.33
C VAL A 47 -39.76 13.73 42.21
N VAL A 48 -40.18 13.55 40.95
CA VAL A 48 -39.26 13.50 39.80
C VAL A 48 -38.55 14.84 39.61
N ALA A 49 -39.26 15.97 39.71
CA ALA A 49 -38.67 17.29 39.60
C ALA A 49 -37.66 17.57 40.73
N LEU A 50 -37.96 17.16 41.97
CA LEU A 50 -37.06 17.28 43.11
C LEU A 50 -35.87 16.32 43.00
N LEU A 51 -36.08 15.13 42.41
CA LEU A 51 -35.01 14.17 42.13
C LEU A 51 -34.10 14.71 41.02
N VAL A 52 -34.63 15.30 39.96
CA VAL A 52 -33.86 15.94 38.87
C VAL A 52 -33.12 17.18 39.38
N ALA A 53 -33.76 18.02 40.19
CA ALA A 53 -33.13 19.20 40.78
C ALA A 53 -32.09 18.84 41.87
N GLY A 54 -32.30 17.74 42.60
CA GLY A 54 -31.45 17.30 43.71
C GLY A 54 -30.30 16.38 43.31
N THR A 55 -30.44 15.58 42.24
CA THR A 55 -29.36 14.68 41.78
C THR A 55 -28.29 15.37 40.95
N GLY A 56 -28.46 16.66 40.59
CA GLY A 56 -27.43 17.40 39.88
C GLY A 56 -26.96 16.68 38.61
N ILE A 57 -27.84 15.89 37.98
CA ILE A 57 -27.59 15.34 36.65
C ILE A 57 -27.71 16.53 35.71
N VAL A 58 -26.62 17.28 35.61
CA VAL A 58 -26.34 18.10 34.45
C VAL A 58 -26.37 17.10 33.30
N LEU A 59 -27.47 17.10 32.55
CA LEU A 59 -27.45 16.68 31.15
C LEU A 59 -26.42 17.61 30.53
N ILE A 60 -25.14 17.26 30.63
CA ILE A 60 -24.10 17.78 29.77
C ILE A 60 -24.66 17.39 28.41
N PRO A 61 -25.16 18.34 27.60
CA PRO A 61 -25.48 18.01 26.22
C PRO A 61 -24.19 17.38 25.75
N ARG A 62 -24.22 16.08 25.37
CA ARG A 62 -23.04 15.43 24.82
C ARG A 62 -22.49 16.45 23.87
N ASP A 63 -21.29 16.96 24.19
CA ASP A 63 -20.59 17.87 23.32
C ASP A 63 -20.82 17.24 21.96
N SER A 64 -21.57 17.93 21.10
CA SER A 64 -21.80 17.50 19.72
C SER A 64 -20.47 17.79 19.05
N GLY A 65 -19.45 17.10 19.56
CA GLY A 65 -18.06 17.47 19.50
C GLY A 65 -17.77 17.44 18.05
N THR A 66 -17.38 18.59 17.52
CA THR A 66 -16.85 18.70 16.17
C THR A 66 -15.92 17.51 15.99
N PRO A 67 -16.20 16.60 15.04
CA PRO A 67 -15.40 15.40 14.86
C PRO A 67 -13.93 15.81 14.82
N PRO A 68 -13.02 15.05 15.45
CA PRO A 68 -11.61 15.37 15.38
C PRO A 68 -11.20 15.54 13.91
N PRO A 69 -10.37 16.54 13.58
CA PRO A 69 -9.96 16.77 12.21
C PRO A 69 -9.31 15.50 11.66
N VAL A 70 -9.77 15.05 10.49
CA VAL A 70 -9.19 13.89 9.81
C VAL A 70 -7.73 14.21 9.49
N PRO A 71 -6.76 13.33 9.82
CA PRO A 71 -5.37 13.60 9.54
C PRO A 71 -5.11 13.70 8.02
N PHE A 72 -4.09 14.47 7.64
CA PHE A 72 -3.72 14.67 6.23
C PHE A 72 -3.50 13.33 5.51
N SER A 73 -2.74 12.43 6.12
CA SER A 73 -2.41 11.10 5.60
C SER A 73 -3.66 10.29 5.22
N GLU A 74 -4.69 10.34 6.06
CA GLU A 74 -5.95 9.63 5.82
C GLU A 74 -6.76 10.29 4.70
N THR A 75 -6.78 11.62 4.66
CA THR A 75 -7.43 12.38 3.58
C THR A 75 -6.75 12.12 2.23
N ALA A 76 -5.41 12.08 2.21
CA ALA A 76 -4.63 11.79 1.01
C ALA A 76 -4.86 10.35 0.52
N ARG A 77 -4.91 9.37 1.44
CA ARG A 77 -5.26 7.98 1.13
C ARG A 77 -6.67 7.86 0.53
N ALA A 78 -7.66 8.51 1.13
CA ALA A 78 -9.04 8.46 0.65
C ALA A 78 -9.18 9.05 -0.76
N ARG A 79 -8.55 10.21 -1.03
CA ARG A 79 -8.50 10.81 -2.37
C ARG A 79 -7.80 9.90 -3.38
N ALA A 80 -6.67 9.31 -2.98
CA ALA A 80 -5.95 8.35 -3.81
C ALA A 80 -6.83 7.17 -4.24
N LEU A 81 -7.65 6.65 -3.32
CA LEU A 81 -8.57 5.56 -3.59
C LEU A 81 -9.65 5.98 -4.60
N GLU A 82 -10.27 7.15 -4.39
CA GLU A 82 -11.28 7.70 -5.29
C GLU A 82 -10.74 7.89 -6.72
N ASP A 83 -9.59 8.56 -6.86
CA ASP A 83 -8.92 8.79 -8.15
C ASP A 83 -8.59 7.46 -8.85
N THR A 84 -8.09 6.47 -8.09
CA THR A 84 -7.74 5.14 -8.62
C THR A 84 -8.98 4.39 -9.12
N LEU A 85 -10.11 4.47 -8.41
CA LEU A 85 -11.37 3.86 -8.85
C LEU A 85 -11.92 4.54 -10.12
N GLN A 86 -11.83 5.88 -10.21
CA GLN A 86 -12.23 6.62 -11.40
C GLN A 86 -11.36 6.28 -12.62
N LEU A 87 -10.03 6.20 -12.44
CA LEU A 87 -9.10 5.77 -13.48
C LEU A 87 -9.38 4.32 -13.91
N ARG A 88 -9.69 3.43 -12.97
CA ARG A 88 -10.05 2.03 -13.28
C ARG A 88 -11.30 1.96 -14.15
N GLY A 89 -12.34 2.73 -13.82
CA GLY A 89 -13.55 2.84 -14.64
C GLY A 89 -13.27 3.36 -16.04
N SER A 90 -12.40 4.37 -16.16
CA SER A 90 -11.96 4.95 -17.43
C SER A 90 -11.21 3.94 -18.31
N ALA A 91 -10.28 3.17 -17.71
CA ALA A 91 -9.54 2.13 -18.40
C ALA A 91 -10.46 1.00 -18.91
N ALA A 92 -11.44 0.59 -18.10
CA ALA A 92 -12.43 -0.41 -18.48
C ALA A 92 -13.31 0.08 -19.65
N ALA A 93 -13.80 1.33 -19.60
CA ALA A 93 -14.57 1.92 -20.68
C ALA A 93 -13.77 2.00 -22.00
N LEU A 94 -12.49 2.40 -21.92
CA LEU A 94 -11.58 2.39 -23.08
C LEU A 94 -11.38 0.98 -23.64
N SER A 95 -11.26 -0.03 -22.77
CA SER A 95 -11.08 -1.43 -23.17
C SER A 95 -12.33 -2.00 -23.86
N SER A 96 -13.53 -1.64 -23.39
CA SER A 96 -14.77 -2.02 -24.06
C SER A 96 -14.94 -1.32 -25.42
N ALA A 97 -14.54 -0.04 -25.52
CA ALA A 97 -14.65 0.73 -26.76
C ALA A 97 -13.62 0.31 -27.84
N ALA A 98 -12.44 -0.16 -27.44
CA ALA A 98 -11.36 -0.51 -28.36
C ALA A 98 -11.54 -1.85 -29.10
N GLY A 99 -12.41 -2.75 -28.62
CA GLY A 99 -12.55 -4.10 -29.15
C GLY A 99 -11.29 -4.97 -28.98
N GLN A 100 -11.17 -6.06 -29.75
CA GLN A 100 -10.04 -7.01 -29.68
C GLN A 100 -8.74 -6.52 -30.36
N GLY A 101 -8.43 -5.23 -30.26
CA GLY A 101 -7.26 -4.63 -30.90
C GLY A 101 -5.94 -4.84 -30.16
N ALA A 102 -4.82 -4.51 -30.80
CA ALA A 102 -3.46 -4.60 -30.23
C ALA A 102 -3.24 -3.79 -28.94
N ALA A 103 -4.10 -2.79 -28.66
CA ALA A 103 -4.05 -2.00 -27.43
C ALA A 103 -4.74 -2.67 -26.23
N GLN A 104 -5.46 -3.77 -26.45
CA GLN A 104 -6.27 -4.43 -25.43
C GLN A 104 -5.44 -5.00 -24.27
N PRO A 105 -4.30 -5.69 -24.50
CA PRO A 105 -3.48 -6.20 -23.39
C PRO A 105 -3.00 -5.09 -22.45
N ALA A 106 -2.53 -3.97 -23.00
CA ALA A 106 -2.05 -2.85 -22.22
C ALA A 106 -3.15 -2.19 -21.35
N LEU A 107 -4.40 -2.17 -21.84
CA LEU A 107 -5.54 -1.71 -21.05
C LEU A 107 -5.93 -2.69 -19.95
N GLN A 108 -5.85 -4.00 -20.22
CA GLN A 108 -6.11 -5.04 -19.22
C GLN A 108 -5.04 -5.03 -18.11
N ASP A 109 -3.78 -4.81 -18.47
CA ASP A 109 -2.70 -4.60 -17.51
C ASP A 109 -2.96 -3.37 -16.64
N ALA A 110 -3.40 -2.25 -17.24
CA ALA A 110 -3.74 -1.03 -16.50
C ALA A 110 -4.94 -1.25 -15.54
N VAL A 111 -5.97 -1.97 -15.96
CA VAL A 111 -7.10 -2.33 -15.09
C VAL A 111 -6.64 -3.21 -13.92
N THR A 112 -5.78 -4.19 -14.18
CA THR A 112 -5.21 -5.08 -13.15
C THR A 112 -4.37 -4.28 -12.15
N LEU A 113 -3.50 -3.40 -12.65
CA LEU A 113 -2.68 -2.50 -11.84
C LEU A 113 -3.55 -1.62 -10.92
N LEU A 114 -4.52 -0.90 -11.48
CA LEU A 114 -5.41 0.00 -10.73
C LEU A 114 -6.31 -0.76 -9.75
N THR A 115 -6.67 -2.02 -10.05
CA THR A 115 -7.39 -2.88 -9.12
C THR A 115 -6.54 -3.22 -7.90
N THR A 116 -5.28 -3.63 -8.11
CA THR A 116 -4.34 -3.93 -7.01
C THR A 116 -4.09 -2.68 -6.15
N GLN A 117 -3.89 -1.53 -6.77
CA GLN A 117 -3.71 -0.25 -6.07
C GLN A 117 -4.95 0.13 -5.23
N ALA A 118 -6.15 0.02 -5.80
CA ALA A 118 -7.38 0.29 -5.07
C ALA A 118 -7.53 -0.63 -3.85
N ARG A 119 -7.17 -1.91 -3.96
CA ARG A 119 -7.21 -2.85 -2.82
C ARG A 119 -6.21 -2.49 -1.74
N ALA A 120 -4.99 -2.09 -2.12
CA ALA A 120 -3.96 -1.68 -1.18
C ALA A 120 -4.32 -0.36 -0.45
N LEU A 121 -5.12 0.49 -1.09
CA LEU A 121 -5.59 1.75 -0.51
C LEU A 121 -6.80 1.60 0.43
N LEU A 122 -7.47 0.44 0.50
CA LEU A 122 -8.61 0.22 1.40
C LEU A 122 -8.16 0.04 2.86
N VAL A 123 -8.89 0.64 3.81
CA VAL A 123 -8.74 0.29 5.24
C VAL A 123 -9.52 -0.98 5.52
N PRO A 124 -8.96 -1.92 6.31
CA PRO A 124 -9.67 -3.14 6.73
C PRO A 124 -11.05 -2.90 7.36
N SER A 125 -11.27 -1.75 8.01
CA SER A 125 -12.55 -1.41 8.68
C SER A 125 -13.62 -0.81 7.75
N GLU A 126 -13.26 -0.36 6.54
CA GLU A 126 -14.18 0.28 5.59
C GLU A 126 -14.84 -0.72 4.63
N ALA A 127 -14.67 -2.03 4.83
CA ALA A 127 -15.37 -3.07 4.05
C ALA A 127 -16.91 -3.07 4.24
N THR A 128 -17.45 -2.17 5.06
CA THR A 128 -18.89 -2.01 5.26
C THR A 128 -19.45 -1.01 4.23
N PRO A 129 -20.41 -1.40 3.37
CA PRO A 129 -20.86 -0.56 2.28
C PRO A 129 -21.69 0.64 2.80
N SER A 130 -21.09 1.83 2.85
CA SER A 130 -21.83 3.10 2.86
C SER A 130 -22.01 3.57 1.43
N ALA A 131 -23.12 3.14 0.81
CA ALA A 131 -23.47 3.54 -0.54
C ALA A 131 -24.25 4.86 -0.53
N THR A 132 -23.61 5.95 -0.95
CA THR A 132 -24.31 7.06 -1.62
C THR A 132 -23.36 7.69 -2.64
N ALA A 133 -23.30 7.09 -3.83
CA ALA A 133 -22.71 7.74 -5.00
C ALA A 133 -23.73 7.63 -6.15
N THR A 134 -24.34 8.76 -6.48
CA THR A 134 -25.14 8.94 -7.69
C THR A 134 -24.21 9.50 -8.77
N PRO A 135 -23.88 8.77 -9.85
CA PRO A 135 -23.17 9.36 -10.96
C PRO A 135 -24.20 10.05 -11.87
N ALA A 136 -24.36 11.35 -11.70
CA ALA A 136 -25.02 12.23 -12.67
C ALA A 136 -23.95 13.15 -13.27
N GLY A 137 -23.29 12.65 -14.31
CA GLY A 137 -22.34 13.41 -15.12
C GLY A 137 -22.36 12.86 -16.53
N THR A 138 -22.67 13.73 -17.49
CA THR A 138 -22.65 13.45 -18.93
C THR A 138 -21.35 12.74 -19.28
N ALA A 139 -21.44 11.55 -19.89
CA ALA A 139 -20.28 10.75 -20.26
C ALA A 139 -19.45 11.48 -21.33
N GLU A 140 -18.46 12.26 -20.90
CA GLU A 140 -17.40 12.69 -21.81
C GLU A 140 -16.69 11.43 -22.34
N THR A 141 -16.43 11.42 -23.64
CA THR A 141 -15.75 10.30 -24.27
C THR A 141 -14.29 10.30 -23.83
N THR A 142 -13.94 9.43 -22.88
CA THR A 142 -12.55 9.25 -22.44
C THR A 142 -11.70 8.83 -23.63
N THR A 143 -10.67 9.62 -23.94
CA THR A 143 -9.68 9.29 -24.98
C THR A 143 -8.43 8.66 -24.36
N ARG A 144 -7.63 7.94 -25.16
CA ARG A 144 -6.35 7.36 -24.71
C ARG A 144 -5.39 8.42 -24.17
N ALA A 145 -5.30 9.57 -24.84
CA ALA A 145 -4.45 10.68 -24.41
C ALA A 145 -4.93 11.30 -23.08
N ALA A 146 -6.24 11.50 -22.93
CA ALA A 146 -6.82 11.98 -21.67
C ALA A 146 -6.57 11.00 -20.52
N PHE A 147 -6.66 9.69 -20.78
CA PHE A 147 -6.38 8.67 -19.77
C PHE A 147 -4.91 8.66 -19.33
N VAL A 148 -3.95 8.69 -20.27
CA VAL A 148 -2.51 8.77 -19.94
C VAL A 148 -2.20 10.03 -19.13
N ALA A 149 -2.77 11.17 -19.51
CA ALA A 149 -2.59 12.43 -18.79
C ALA A 149 -3.17 12.37 -17.37
N ALA A 150 -4.39 11.82 -17.21
CA ALA A 150 -5.03 11.65 -15.91
C ALA A 150 -4.25 10.69 -15.00
N LEU A 151 -3.74 9.58 -15.55
CA LEU A 151 -2.93 8.61 -14.80
C LEU A 151 -1.62 9.22 -14.31
N SER A 152 -0.92 9.98 -15.18
CA SER A 152 0.31 10.69 -14.81
C SER A 152 0.06 11.79 -13.78
N ALA A 153 -1.02 12.55 -13.92
CA ALA A 153 -1.41 13.60 -12.97
C ALA A 153 -1.75 13.02 -11.59
N SER A 154 -2.54 11.95 -11.55
CA SER A 154 -2.83 11.19 -10.33
C SER A 154 -1.53 10.72 -9.68
N GLY A 155 -0.66 10.04 -10.44
CA GLY A 155 0.61 9.54 -9.92
C GLY A 155 1.50 10.63 -9.31
N THR A 156 1.60 11.78 -10.00
CA THR A 156 2.35 12.95 -9.52
C THR A 156 1.77 13.52 -8.23
N GLN A 157 0.43 13.61 -8.12
CA GLN A 157 -0.23 14.06 -6.90
C GLN A 157 0.04 13.10 -5.73
N ARG A 158 0.03 11.78 -5.96
CA ARG A 158 0.32 10.79 -4.90
C ARG A 158 1.77 10.88 -4.42
N LEU A 159 2.72 11.15 -5.31
CA LEU A 159 4.12 11.40 -4.95
C LEU A 159 4.26 12.68 -4.12
N ALA A 160 3.55 13.75 -4.49
CA ALA A 160 3.51 14.98 -3.71
C ALA A 160 2.93 14.76 -2.30
N ASP A 161 1.81 14.05 -2.21
CA ASP A 161 1.19 13.70 -0.92
C ASP A 161 2.09 12.79 -0.08
N ALA A 162 2.91 11.93 -0.70
CA ALA A 162 3.86 11.07 -0.01
C ALA A 162 4.98 11.84 0.71
N TYR A 163 5.33 13.05 0.26
CA TYR A 163 6.31 13.88 0.97
C TYR A 163 5.80 14.29 2.36
N GLU A 164 4.50 14.55 2.49
CA GLU A 164 3.88 15.07 3.72
C GLU A 164 3.22 13.97 4.57
N ALA A 165 2.77 12.86 3.97
CA ALA A 165 2.06 11.80 4.68
C ALA A 165 2.93 11.06 5.72
N ASP A 166 2.32 10.38 6.67
CA ASP A 166 3.03 9.73 7.77
C ASP A 166 3.38 8.27 7.45
N GLY A 167 4.60 7.87 7.84
CA GLY A 167 4.98 6.47 8.00
C GLY A 167 4.65 5.56 6.82
N GLY A 168 3.94 4.47 7.12
CA GLY A 168 3.51 3.50 6.10
C GLY A 168 2.59 4.08 5.02
N ILE A 169 1.81 5.13 5.30
CA ILE A 169 0.97 5.78 4.29
C ILE A 169 1.81 6.54 3.28
N ALA A 170 2.91 7.19 3.70
CA ALA A 170 3.87 7.78 2.75
C ALA A 170 4.44 6.73 1.80
N ARG A 171 4.84 5.57 2.31
CA ARG A 171 5.33 4.46 1.49
C ARG A 171 4.27 3.94 0.52
N LEU A 172 3.03 3.79 0.98
CA LEU A 172 1.90 3.37 0.13
C LEU A 172 1.63 4.38 -0.98
N LEU A 173 1.54 5.66 -0.66
CA LEU A 173 1.31 6.74 -1.63
C LEU A 173 2.48 6.85 -2.62
N ALA A 174 3.72 6.71 -2.17
CA ALA A 174 4.90 6.71 -3.03
C ALA A 174 4.91 5.51 -3.99
N ALA A 175 4.54 4.32 -3.51
CA ALA A 175 4.41 3.12 -4.32
C ALA A 175 3.33 3.28 -5.40
N VAL A 176 2.11 3.67 -5.00
CA VAL A 176 0.99 3.91 -5.94
C VAL A 176 1.36 5.00 -6.95
N GLY A 177 1.90 6.13 -6.48
CA GLY A 177 2.31 7.23 -7.33
C GLY A 177 3.36 6.83 -8.36
N SER A 178 4.41 6.13 -7.92
CA SER A 178 5.47 5.63 -8.80
C SER A 178 4.91 4.68 -9.86
N ALA A 179 4.07 3.72 -9.46
CA ALA A 179 3.45 2.77 -10.38
C ALA A 179 2.56 3.46 -11.43
N GLN A 180 1.80 4.48 -11.03
CA GLN A 180 0.93 5.22 -11.95
C GLN A 180 1.73 6.05 -12.97
N VAL A 181 2.79 6.74 -12.53
CA VAL A 181 3.68 7.47 -13.45
C VAL A 181 4.36 6.51 -14.45
N LEU A 182 4.94 5.42 -13.96
CA LEU A 182 5.58 4.41 -14.81
C LEU A 182 4.58 3.74 -15.77
N GLY A 183 3.37 3.46 -15.30
CA GLY A 183 2.27 2.94 -16.13
C GLY A 183 1.85 3.92 -17.23
N ALA A 184 1.76 5.20 -16.91
CA ALA A 184 1.45 6.25 -17.89
C ALA A 184 2.54 6.37 -18.96
N GLU A 185 3.82 6.31 -18.58
CA GLU A 185 4.96 6.31 -19.51
C GLU A 185 4.93 5.09 -20.44
N LYS A 186 4.70 3.89 -19.90
CA LYS A 186 4.58 2.65 -20.67
C LYS A 186 3.44 2.72 -21.69
N LEU A 187 2.27 3.20 -21.27
CA LEU A 187 1.10 3.37 -22.14
C LEU A 187 1.32 4.44 -23.21
N ALA A 188 1.95 5.57 -22.85
CA ALA A 188 2.29 6.62 -23.80
C ALA A 188 3.21 6.07 -24.90
N GLY A 189 4.26 5.33 -24.53
CA GLY A 189 5.16 4.67 -25.47
C GLY A 189 4.42 3.66 -26.37
N ALA A 190 3.59 2.80 -25.80
CA ALA A 190 2.83 1.79 -26.54
C ALA A 190 1.84 2.41 -27.55
N TRP A 191 1.27 3.56 -27.24
CA TRP A 191 0.32 4.28 -28.10
C TRP A 191 0.96 5.39 -28.93
N GLN A 192 2.29 5.54 -28.88
CA GLN A 192 3.03 6.59 -29.59
C GLN A 192 2.50 8.00 -29.27
N LEU A 193 2.05 8.19 -28.03
CA LEU A 193 1.62 9.48 -27.50
C LEU A 193 2.82 10.23 -26.92
N PRO A 194 2.75 11.56 -26.81
CA PRO A 194 3.74 12.33 -26.07
C PRO A 194 3.83 11.79 -24.65
N VAL A 195 5.05 11.44 -24.22
CA VAL A 195 5.30 11.06 -22.82
C VAL A 195 4.95 12.27 -21.95
N PRO A 196 4.08 12.13 -20.94
CA PRO A 196 3.81 13.20 -20.00
C PRO A 196 5.13 13.68 -19.41
N LYS A 197 5.49 14.94 -19.64
CA LYS A 197 6.68 15.53 -19.02
C LYS A 197 6.35 15.78 -17.55
N ASP A 198 7.17 15.24 -16.67
CA ASP A 198 7.15 15.60 -15.25
C ASP A 198 7.26 17.12 -15.12
N ALA A 199 6.19 17.79 -14.68
CA ALA A 199 6.26 19.19 -14.27
C ALA A 199 7.06 19.37 -12.97
N ALA A 200 7.33 18.27 -12.26
CA ALA A 200 7.89 18.26 -10.92
C ALA A 200 9.05 17.25 -10.76
N ALA A 201 9.88 17.07 -11.80
CA ALA A 201 11.25 16.65 -11.51
C ALA A 201 11.91 17.85 -10.79
N SER A 202 11.68 17.94 -9.48
CA SER A 202 12.53 18.68 -8.57
C SER A 202 13.93 18.22 -8.93
N LYS A 203 14.67 19.05 -9.67
CA LYS A 203 16.08 18.82 -9.94
C LYS A 203 16.63 18.49 -8.58
N THR A 204 17.03 17.24 -8.35
CA THR A 204 17.47 16.72 -7.06
C THR A 204 18.66 17.58 -6.69
N LYS A 205 18.37 18.70 -6.04
CA LYS A 205 19.35 19.69 -5.67
C LYS A 205 20.11 18.91 -4.63
N LYS A 206 21.39 18.63 -4.91
CA LYS A 206 22.29 17.98 -3.96
C LYS A 206 21.90 18.49 -2.58
N PRO A 207 21.47 17.60 -1.65
CA PRO A 207 20.99 18.03 -0.35
C PRO A 207 21.94 19.09 0.17
N ALA A 208 21.41 20.28 0.42
CA ALA A 208 22.26 21.38 0.79
C ALA A 208 22.88 20.97 2.12
N ALA A 209 24.17 20.62 2.08
CA ALA A 209 24.97 20.37 3.26
C ALA A 209 25.15 21.70 3.98
N THR A 210 24.05 22.23 4.51
CA THR A 210 24.07 23.27 5.50
C THR A 210 24.46 22.50 6.76
N PRO A 211 25.71 22.63 7.24
CA PRO A 211 26.12 21.93 8.44
C PRO A 211 25.14 22.35 9.53
N SER A 212 24.36 21.39 10.03
CA SER A 212 23.61 21.62 11.25
C SER A 212 24.65 21.90 12.33
N THR A 213 24.74 23.16 12.75
CA THR A 213 25.61 23.59 13.85
C THR A 213 25.10 23.06 15.20
N ALA A 214 23.95 22.38 15.23
CA ALA A 214 23.51 21.63 16.39
C ALA A 214 24.37 20.36 16.53
N PRO A 215 25.07 20.17 17.66
CA PRO A 215 25.78 18.93 17.91
C PRO A 215 24.79 17.76 17.91
N CYS A 216 25.16 16.67 17.25
CA CYS A 216 24.42 15.42 17.36
C CYS A 216 24.28 15.05 18.84
N PRO A 217 23.06 14.74 19.32
CA PRO A 217 22.87 14.37 20.71
C PRO A 217 23.76 13.16 21.04
N SER A 218 24.63 13.29 22.03
CA SER A 218 25.60 12.24 22.39
C SER A 218 24.96 10.99 23.02
N VAL A 219 23.65 10.99 23.20
CA VAL A 219 22.89 9.88 23.80
C VAL A 219 21.59 9.73 23.02
N SER A 220 21.64 9.01 21.90
CA SER A 220 20.43 8.43 21.33
C SER A 220 19.96 7.31 22.26
N PRO A 221 18.66 7.19 22.58
CA PRO A 221 18.16 6.04 23.32
C PRO A 221 18.55 4.77 22.57
N THR A 222 19.14 3.78 23.26
CA THR A 222 19.45 2.48 22.67
C THR A 222 18.16 1.92 22.07
N PRO A 223 18.05 1.81 20.73
CA PRO A 223 16.85 1.27 20.12
C PRO A 223 16.69 -0.18 20.55
N GLU A 224 15.45 -0.63 20.74
CA GLU A 224 15.20 -2.07 20.89
C GLU A 224 15.78 -2.79 19.66
N PRO A 225 16.46 -3.94 19.83
CA PRO A 225 17.21 -4.60 18.77
C PRO A 225 16.37 -5.06 17.57
N THR A 226 15.05 -4.91 17.63
CA THR A 226 14.08 -5.31 16.60
C THR A 226 13.32 -4.14 15.96
N SER A 227 13.51 -2.90 16.42
CA SER A 227 12.80 -1.75 15.84
C SER A 227 13.46 -1.30 14.53
N ALA A 228 12.65 -1.18 13.47
CA ALA A 228 13.10 -0.56 12.24
C ALA A 228 13.32 0.94 12.45
N THR A 229 14.54 1.43 12.18
CA THR A 229 14.92 2.84 12.37
C THR A 229 15.29 3.51 11.05
N THR A 230 15.21 4.83 11.01
CA THR A 230 15.70 5.64 9.88
C THR A 230 17.17 5.36 9.59
N ASP A 231 17.99 5.21 10.64
CA ASP A 231 19.43 4.92 10.51
C ASP A 231 19.68 3.56 9.84
N ALA A 232 18.93 2.53 10.22
CA ALA A 232 19.03 1.21 9.61
C ALA A 232 18.62 1.24 8.12
N ALA A 233 17.59 2.02 7.77
CA ALA A 233 17.16 2.21 6.39
C ALA A 233 18.16 3.01 5.54
N LEU A 234 18.75 4.07 6.11
CA LEU A 234 19.83 4.85 5.47
C LEU A 234 21.08 3.98 5.26
N ALA A 235 21.49 3.21 6.26
CA ALA A 235 22.60 2.27 6.15
C ALA A 235 22.34 1.18 5.09
N ALA A 236 21.11 0.66 4.99
CA ALA A 236 20.73 -0.27 3.94
C ALA A 236 20.82 0.39 2.55
N THR A 237 20.36 1.63 2.41
CA THR A 237 20.39 2.37 1.14
C THR A 237 21.82 2.69 0.70
N VAL A 238 22.72 3.05 1.64
CA VAL A 238 24.16 3.20 1.38
C VAL A 238 24.73 1.90 0.80
N ARG A 239 24.49 0.75 1.46
CA ARG A 239 24.96 -0.55 0.99
C ARG A 239 24.42 -0.91 -0.40
N THR A 240 23.14 -0.67 -0.65
CA THR A 240 22.52 -0.88 -1.97
C THR A 240 23.22 -0.08 -3.06
N HIS A 241 23.58 1.18 -2.80
CA HIS A 241 24.29 1.98 -3.79
C HIS A 241 25.77 1.60 -3.95
N GLN A 242 26.46 1.19 -2.88
CA GLN A 242 27.81 0.67 -3.00
C GLN A 242 27.85 -0.62 -3.85
N GLU A 243 26.91 -1.55 -3.61
CA GLU A 243 26.75 -2.76 -4.42
C GLU A 243 26.42 -2.42 -5.88
N ALA A 244 25.54 -1.43 -6.11
CA ALA A 244 25.21 -0.97 -7.45
C ALA A 244 26.42 -0.41 -8.19
N VAL A 245 27.21 0.46 -7.56
CA VAL A 245 28.46 0.98 -8.14
C VAL A 245 29.38 -0.17 -8.56
N TYR A 246 29.59 -1.15 -7.68
CA TYR A 246 30.41 -2.32 -7.99
C TYR A 246 29.84 -3.13 -9.17
N ALA A 247 28.55 -3.45 -9.15
CA ALA A 247 27.90 -4.22 -10.21
C ALA A 247 28.00 -3.51 -11.57
N TYR A 248 27.71 -2.20 -11.63
CA TYR A 248 27.81 -1.44 -12.87
C TYR A 248 29.24 -1.39 -13.42
N GLN A 249 30.26 -1.27 -12.56
CA GLN A 249 31.66 -1.35 -12.98
C GLN A 249 32.00 -2.71 -13.62
N VAL A 250 31.49 -3.82 -13.06
CA VAL A 250 31.68 -5.16 -13.62
C VAL A 250 30.89 -5.33 -14.94
N ALA A 251 29.66 -4.81 -15.02
CA ALA A 251 28.81 -4.88 -16.21
C ALA A 251 29.45 -4.19 -17.42
N LEU A 252 30.11 -3.05 -17.21
CA LEU A 252 30.76 -2.28 -18.28
C LEU A 252 31.77 -3.09 -19.10
N LYS A 253 32.38 -4.12 -18.50
CA LYS A 253 33.34 -5.00 -19.19
C LYS A 253 32.70 -6.16 -19.94
N ARG A 254 31.39 -6.37 -19.76
CA ARG A 254 30.65 -7.54 -20.27
C ARG A 254 29.55 -7.17 -21.25
N LEU A 255 29.04 -5.94 -21.19
CA LEU A 255 28.01 -5.43 -22.08
C LEU A 255 28.56 -5.07 -23.47
N ASP A 256 27.71 -5.14 -24.49
CA ASP A 256 28.01 -4.60 -25.82
C ASP A 256 28.11 -3.06 -25.79
N THR A 257 28.62 -2.46 -26.87
CA THR A 257 28.89 -1.02 -26.92
C THR A 257 27.65 -0.13 -26.71
N GLY A 258 26.46 -0.58 -27.10
CA GLY A 258 25.22 0.18 -26.91
C GLY A 258 24.78 0.16 -25.46
N ALA A 259 24.68 -1.03 -24.86
CA ALA A 259 24.30 -1.18 -23.47
C ALA A 259 25.38 -0.65 -22.49
N ALA A 260 26.65 -0.69 -22.86
CA ALA A 260 27.75 -0.13 -22.09
C ALA A 260 27.61 1.40 -21.90
N GLY A 261 27.11 2.12 -22.90
CA GLY A 261 26.83 3.55 -22.78
C GLY A 261 25.74 3.86 -21.75
N THR A 262 24.68 3.05 -21.72
CA THR A 262 23.61 3.13 -20.69
C THR A 262 24.17 2.77 -19.31
N ALA A 263 24.97 1.70 -19.20
CA ALA A 263 25.61 1.31 -17.95
C ALA A 263 26.57 2.36 -17.40
N ALA A 264 27.33 3.07 -18.26
CA ALA A 264 28.22 4.13 -17.82
C ALA A 264 27.46 5.31 -17.18
N LYS A 265 26.30 5.66 -17.74
CA LYS A 265 25.39 6.66 -17.15
C LYS A 265 24.79 6.17 -15.84
N GLY A 266 24.39 4.90 -15.78
CA GLY A 266 23.92 4.25 -14.55
C GLY A 266 24.96 4.29 -13.43
N LEU A 267 26.22 3.95 -13.74
CA LEU A 267 27.35 4.03 -12.81
C LEU A 267 27.50 5.44 -12.23
N ALA A 268 27.61 6.46 -13.09
CA ALA A 268 27.75 7.86 -12.64
C ALA A 268 26.55 8.31 -11.78
N THR A 269 25.35 7.80 -12.09
CA THR A 269 24.14 8.07 -11.30
C THR A 269 24.24 7.45 -9.91
N HIS A 270 24.68 6.19 -9.80
CA HIS A 270 24.83 5.53 -8.50
C HIS A 270 25.95 6.11 -7.65
N GLU A 271 27.06 6.55 -8.25
CA GLU A 271 28.11 7.27 -7.53
C GLU A 271 27.58 8.58 -6.93
N LEU A 272 26.77 9.33 -7.69
CA LEU A 272 26.11 10.53 -7.19
C LEU A 272 25.11 10.22 -6.07
N LEU A 273 24.26 9.20 -6.25
CA LEU A 273 23.27 8.80 -5.26
C LEU A 273 23.94 8.32 -3.96
N LEU A 274 25.05 7.59 -4.07
CA LEU A 274 25.86 7.16 -2.92
C LEU A 274 26.35 8.38 -2.13
N GLN A 275 26.96 9.37 -2.80
CA GLN A 275 27.41 10.60 -2.15
C GLN A 275 26.27 11.36 -1.46
N GLN A 276 25.08 11.38 -2.07
CA GLN A 276 23.90 12.04 -1.51
C GLN A 276 23.39 11.31 -0.27
N VAL A 277 23.22 9.99 -0.32
CA VAL A 277 22.73 9.24 0.84
C VAL A 277 23.74 9.25 1.98
N GLU A 278 25.04 9.19 1.73
CA GLU A 278 26.06 9.36 2.79
C GLU A 278 25.99 10.74 3.46
N ALA A 279 25.67 11.77 2.70
CA ALA A 279 25.45 13.11 3.24
C ALA A 279 24.18 13.18 4.09
N LEU A 280 23.09 12.55 3.65
CA LEU A 280 21.86 12.41 4.44
C LEU A 280 22.11 11.61 5.71
N THR A 281 22.85 10.50 5.66
CA THR A 281 23.22 9.70 6.83
C THR A 281 23.94 10.55 7.87
N ARG A 282 24.95 11.33 7.46
CA ARG A 282 25.66 12.26 8.35
C ARG A 282 24.76 13.37 8.89
N ALA A 283 23.87 13.91 8.07
CA ALA A 283 22.90 14.93 8.49
C ALA A 283 21.88 14.41 9.53
N ASN A 284 21.60 13.10 9.51
CA ASN A 284 20.77 12.41 10.49
C ASN A 284 21.61 11.84 11.66
N CYS A 285 22.87 12.25 11.81
CA CYS A 285 23.78 11.80 12.87
C CYS A 285 24.05 10.29 12.88
N GLY A 286 23.83 9.60 11.75
CA GLY A 286 24.15 8.20 11.58
C GLY A 286 25.59 7.98 11.10
N ASP A 287 26.13 6.81 11.43
CA ASP A 287 27.42 6.36 10.89
C ASP A 287 27.25 5.83 9.46
N VAL A 288 28.11 6.28 8.56
CA VAL A 288 28.13 5.80 7.18
C VAL A 288 28.78 4.41 7.14
N PRO A 289 28.08 3.36 6.65
CA PRO A 289 28.67 2.05 6.47
C PRO A 289 29.92 2.10 5.58
N ALA A 290 31.00 1.47 6.04
CA ALA A 290 32.20 1.31 5.23
C ALA A 290 31.90 0.49 3.96
N SER A 291 32.54 0.85 2.85
CA SER A 291 32.47 0.05 1.63
C SER A 291 33.18 -1.29 1.84
N GLU A 292 32.59 -2.35 1.33
CA GLU A 292 33.23 -3.67 1.28
C GLU A 292 34.30 -3.71 0.18
N ALA A 293 35.28 -4.60 0.33
CA ALA A 293 36.32 -4.80 -0.68
C ALA A 293 35.80 -5.47 -1.96
N GLY A 294 34.63 -6.11 -1.89
CA GLY A 294 33.96 -6.71 -3.04
C GLY A 294 32.57 -7.25 -2.68
N TYR A 295 31.69 -7.31 -3.68
CA TYR A 295 30.32 -7.79 -3.52
C TYR A 295 30.11 -9.09 -4.30
N ARG A 296 29.29 -9.98 -3.75
CA ARG A 296 28.93 -11.23 -4.42
C ARG A 296 27.88 -10.95 -5.47
N LEU A 297 28.27 -11.00 -6.74
CA LEU A 297 27.32 -10.90 -7.84
C LEU A 297 26.59 -12.23 -8.06
N PRO A 298 25.29 -12.18 -8.39
CA PRO A 298 24.55 -13.37 -8.76
C PRO A 298 25.13 -14.08 -9.99
N GLY A 299 25.01 -15.41 -10.06
CA GLY A 299 25.61 -16.21 -11.15
C GLY A 299 25.13 -15.81 -12.55
N GLN A 300 23.87 -15.36 -12.67
CA GLN A 300 23.29 -14.88 -13.93
C GLN A 300 24.01 -13.64 -14.50
N PHE A 301 24.73 -12.89 -13.66
CA PHE A 301 25.48 -11.71 -14.11
C PHE A 301 26.52 -12.04 -15.18
N ALA A 302 27.08 -13.26 -15.14
CA ALA A 302 28.04 -13.70 -16.13
C ALA A 302 27.41 -14.07 -17.48
N GLN A 303 26.13 -14.44 -17.49
CA GLN A 303 25.39 -14.91 -18.67
C GLN A 303 24.63 -13.76 -19.33
N ASP A 304 23.91 -12.98 -18.52
CA ASP A 304 23.10 -11.86 -18.95
C ASP A 304 23.30 -10.67 -17.98
N PRO A 305 24.32 -9.83 -18.23
CA PRO A 305 24.59 -8.67 -17.39
C PRO A 305 23.44 -7.64 -17.43
N ALA A 306 22.68 -7.54 -18.52
CA ALA A 306 21.58 -6.58 -18.63
C ALA A 306 20.40 -6.99 -17.74
N ALA A 307 19.99 -8.27 -17.80
CA ALA A 307 18.96 -8.80 -16.91
C ALA A 307 19.38 -8.75 -15.44
N ALA A 308 20.68 -8.97 -15.15
CA ALA A 308 21.20 -8.86 -13.80
C ALA A 308 21.16 -7.41 -13.26
N LEU A 309 21.45 -6.40 -14.11
CA LEU A 309 21.26 -4.99 -13.75
C LEU A 309 19.78 -4.64 -13.56
N ALA A 310 18.88 -5.18 -14.39
CA ALA A 310 17.44 -5.05 -14.19
C ALA A 310 17.00 -5.57 -12.81
N ALA A 311 17.45 -6.77 -12.44
CA ALA A 311 17.14 -7.35 -11.13
C ALA A 311 17.72 -6.52 -9.97
N LEU A 312 18.94 -6.00 -10.14
CA LEU A 312 19.60 -5.15 -9.14
C LEU A 312 18.82 -3.84 -8.90
N GLU A 313 18.42 -3.13 -9.95
CA GLU A 313 17.62 -1.90 -9.82
C GLU A 313 16.27 -2.18 -9.16
N SER A 314 15.62 -3.29 -9.51
CA SER A 314 14.36 -3.70 -8.88
C SER A 314 14.52 -4.08 -7.42
N SER A 315 15.68 -4.64 -7.03
CA SER A 315 15.98 -4.97 -5.63
C SER A 315 16.18 -3.74 -4.74
N ALA A 316 16.45 -2.57 -5.33
CA ALA A 316 16.55 -1.31 -4.58
C ALA A 316 15.17 -0.76 -4.18
N LEU A 317 14.08 -1.17 -4.85
CA LEU A 317 12.75 -0.62 -4.62
C LEU A 317 12.29 -0.81 -3.17
N PRO A 318 12.34 -2.02 -2.56
CA PRO A 318 11.90 -2.20 -1.17
C PRO A 318 12.72 -1.37 -0.17
N VAL A 319 14.04 -1.25 -0.39
CA VAL A 319 14.95 -0.47 0.47
C VAL A 319 14.58 1.01 0.45
N LEU A 320 14.30 1.56 -0.74
CA LEU A 320 13.82 2.95 -0.87
C LEU A 320 12.42 3.12 -0.27
N GLY A 321 11.53 2.13 -0.42
CA GLY A 321 10.22 2.13 0.23
C GLY A 321 10.31 2.14 1.76
N ASP A 322 11.23 1.37 2.35
CA ASP A 322 11.51 1.39 3.80
C ASP A 322 12.03 2.76 4.24
N LEU A 323 12.93 3.36 3.45
CA LEU A 323 13.42 4.71 3.74
C LEU A 323 12.29 5.76 3.66
N VAL A 324 11.37 5.66 2.69
CA VAL A 324 10.17 6.54 2.64
C VAL A 324 9.34 6.40 3.92
N ALA A 325 9.09 5.17 4.37
CA ALA A 325 8.28 4.92 5.57
C ALA A 325 8.95 5.44 6.86
N LEU A 326 10.26 5.28 6.98
CA LEU A 326 10.98 5.51 8.23
C LEU A 326 11.59 6.91 8.32
N SER A 327 11.60 7.69 7.25
CA SER A 327 12.17 9.04 7.23
C SER A 327 11.11 10.13 7.18
N THR A 328 11.56 11.38 7.33
CA THR A 328 10.75 12.60 7.23
C THR A 328 11.52 13.68 6.46
N GLY A 329 10.85 14.78 6.10
CA GLY A 329 11.47 15.97 5.53
C GLY A 329 12.27 15.70 4.25
N GLU A 330 13.47 16.27 4.17
CA GLU A 330 14.34 16.17 2.98
C GLU A 330 14.75 14.72 2.67
N THR A 331 15.01 13.90 3.70
CA THR A 331 15.34 12.48 3.51
C THR A 331 14.19 11.73 2.85
N ARG A 332 12.94 12.00 3.26
CA ARG A 332 11.77 11.37 2.64
C ARG A 332 11.56 11.83 1.21
N ALA A 333 11.70 13.13 0.95
CA ALA A 333 11.59 13.66 -0.40
C ALA A 333 12.61 13.01 -1.33
N TRP A 334 13.87 12.88 -0.89
CA TRP A 334 14.92 12.19 -1.63
C TRP A 334 14.58 10.71 -1.89
N ALA A 335 14.03 10.01 -0.89
CA ALA A 335 13.66 8.61 -1.02
C ALA A 335 12.48 8.38 -1.97
N VAL A 336 11.47 9.25 -1.96
CA VAL A 336 10.32 9.20 -2.89
C VAL A 336 10.78 9.42 -4.33
N ASP A 337 11.63 10.43 -4.57
CA ASP A 337 12.20 10.68 -5.90
C ASP A 337 13.10 9.50 -6.35
N GLY A 338 13.89 8.97 -5.41
CA GLY A 338 14.75 7.81 -5.61
C GLY A 338 13.97 6.56 -6.01
N LEU A 339 12.80 6.33 -5.41
CA LEU A 339 11.92 5.18 -5.69
C LEU A 339 11.41 5.22 -7.14
N LEU A 340 10.86 6.36 -7.58
CA LEU A 340 10.42 6.54 -8.97
C LEU A 340 11.60 6.39 -9.93
N ALA A 341 12.73 7.03 -9.63
CA ALA A 341 13.93 6.96 -10.47
C ALA A 341 14.48 5.53 -10.59
N ALA A 342 14.47 4.75 -9.50
CA ALA A 342 14.83 3.34 -9.51
C ALA A 342 13.87 2.53 -10.39
N GLY A 343 12.56 2.75 -10.28
CA GLY A 343 11.57 2.10 -11.15
C GLY A 343 11.81 2.40 -12.64
N ARG A 344 12.15 3.64 -12.99
CA ARG A 344 12.52 4.01 -14.37
C ARG A 344 13.79 3.29 -14.84
N ARG A 345 14.81 3.18 -13.98
CA ARG A 345 16.05 2.44 -14.31
C ARG A 345 15.80 0.94 -14.46
N SER A 346 14.95 0.35 -13.63
CA SER A 346 14.48 -1.05 -13.79
C SER A 346 13.85 -1.26 -15.17
N LEU A 347 12.91 -0.40 -15.58
CA LEU A 347 12.28 -0.48 -16.91
C LEU A 347 13.29 -0.28 -18.06
N ALA A 348 14.27 0.61 -17.89
CA ALA A 348 15.30 0.85 -18.89
C ALA A 348 16.18 -0.38 -19.15
N TRP A 349 16.31 -1.26 -18.16
CA TRP A 349 16.97 -2.56 -18.29
C TRP A 349 16.02 -3.72 -18.65
N GLY A 350 14.73 -3.42 -18.90
CA GLY A 350 13.72 -4.40 -19.27
C GLY A 350 13.16 -5.21 -18.11
N ALA A 351 13.37 -4.78 -16.86
CA ALA A 351 12.73 -5.41 -15.71
C ALA A 351 11.24 -5.07 -15.68
N ASP A 352 10.41 -6.04 -15.29
CA ASP A 352 9.05 -5.74 -14.88
C ASP A 352 9.04 -5.08 -13.50
N VAL A 353 8.38 -3.94 -13.40
CA VAL A 353 8.21 -3.24 -12.13
C VAL A 353 6.92 -3.74 -11.46
N PRO A 354 6.95 -4.10 -10.16
CA PRO A 354 5.76 -4.59 -9.46
C PRO A 354 4.65 -3.54 -9.42
N ALA A 355 3.41 -3.97 -9.20
CA ALA A 355 2.23 -3.10 -9.13
C ALA A 355 2.31 -2.04 -8.02
N LEU A 356 3.10 -2.31 -6.98
CA LEU A 356 3.36 -1.42 -5.84
C LEU A 356 4.89 -1.37 -5.59
N PRO A 357 5.65 -0.57 -6.37
CA PRO A 357 7.08 -0.37 -6.21
C PRO A 357 7.43 -0.02 -4.76
N GLY A 358 8.37 -0.75 -4.19
CA GLY A 358 8.83 -0.52 -2.82
C GLY A 358 7.93 -1.10 -1.73
N LEU A 359 6.85 -1.80 -2.07
CA LEU A 359 6.07 -2.63 -1.14
C LEU A 359 6.22 -4.10 -1.49
N THR A 360 6.62 -4.91 -0.52
CA THR A 360 6.61 -6.38 -0.61
C THR A 360 5.25 -6.87 -0.12
N LEU A 361 4.26 -6.86 -1.01
CA LEU A 361 2.91 -7.35 -0.74
C LEU A 361 2.57 -8.46 -1.73
N ASP A 362 1.99 -9.54 -1.23
CA ASP A 362 1.33 -10.50 -2.10
C ASP A 362 -0.04 -9.93 -2.50
N ALA A 363 -0.25 -9.70 -3.80
CA ALA A 363 -1.51 -9.19 -4.32
C ALA A 363 -2.68 -10.16 -4.06
N GLY A 364 -2.40 -11.46 -3.86
CA GLY A 364 -3.38 -12.48 -3.50
C GLY A 364 -3.92 -12.33 -2.07
N GLU A 365 -3.18 -11.67 -1.18
CA GLU A 365 -3.57 -11.45 0.22
C GLU A 365 -4.33 -10.13 0.43
N LEU A 366 -4.41 -9.28 -0.60
CA LEU A 366 -5.12 -8.01 -0.49
C LEU A 366 -6.64 -8.20 -0.41
N PRO A 367 -7.35 -7.39 0.40
CA PRO A 367 -8.79 -7.51 0.56
C PRO A 367 -9.51 -7.32 -0.79
N PRO A 368 -10.58 -8.08 -1.06
CA PRO A 368 -11.36 -7.90 -2.28
C PRO A 368 -12.02 -6.53 -2.28
N LEU A 369 -12.19 -5.94 -3.47
CA LEU A 369 -12.92 -4.69 -3.60
C LEU A 369 -14.42 -4.92 -3.33
N PRO A 370 -15.12 -4.00 -2.67
CA PRO A 370 -16.57 -4.09 -2.48
C PRO A 370 -17.27 -4.20 -3.84
N THR A 371 -18.10 -5.23 -4.03
CA THR A 371 -18.97 -5.35 -5.20
C THR A 371 -20.19 -4.43 -5.03
N PRO A 372 -20.46 -3.51 -5.97
CA PRO A 372 -21.67 -2.72 -5.93
C PRO A 372 -22.88 -3.66 -6.08
N GLY A 373 -23.65 -3.86 -5.00
CA GLY A 373 -24.87 -4.67 -4.99
C GLY A 373 -24.96 -5.75 -3.91
N SER A 374 -23.88 -6.04 -3.17
CA SER A 374 -23.92 -7.02 -2.06
C SER A 374 -24.43 -6.40 -0.74
N ALA A 375 -25.52 -5.65 -0.81
CA ALA A 375 -26.29 -5.22 0.35
C ALA A 375 -27.56 -6.06 0.43
N THR A 376 -27.42 -7.35 0.76
CA THR A 376 -28.55 -8.16 1.22
C THR A 376 -28.12 -8.92 2.45
N GLY A 377 -28.40 -8.34 3.61
CA GLY A 377 -28.56 -9.13 4.82
C GLY A 377 -29.73 -10.09 4.62
N SER A 378 -29.45 -11.33 4.21
CA SER A 378 -30.41 -12.41 4.34
C SER A 378 -30.39 -12.92 5.78
N ALA A 379 -30.99 -12.13 6.67
CA ALA A 379 -31.64 -12.69 7.85
C ALA A 379 -32.95 -13.33 7.38
N THR A 380 -32.88 -14.57 6.91
CA THR A 380 -34.06 -15.41 6.76
C THR A 380 -33.68 -16.80 7.24
N GLY A 381 -33.98 -17.06 8.50
CA GLY A 381 -34.03 -18.42 9.02
C GLY A 381 -35.04 -19.20 8.19
N SER A 382 -34.54 -20.13 7.40
CA SER A 382 -35.34 -21.20 6.83
C SER A 382 -34.73 -22.50 7.30
N VAL A 383 -35.26 -23.00 8.42
CA VAL A 383 -35.15 -24.39 8.83
C VAL A 383 -35.78 -25.22 7.72
N SER A 384 -34.99 -26.04 7.03
CA SER A 384 -35.55 -27.17 6.29
C SER A 384 -34.52 -28.30 6.14
N GLY A 385 -34.80 -29.37 6.88
CA GLY A 385 -34.77 -30.74 6.35
C GLY A 385 -33.42 -31.35 5.98
N SER A 386 -32.88 -32.11 6.92
CA SER A 386 -31.87 -33.14 6.72
C SER A 386 -32.19 -34.09 5.55
N ALA A 387 -31.21 -34.31 4.68
CA ALA A 387 -31.08 -35.56 3.92
C ALA A 387 -29.60 -35.95 3.85
N THR A 388 -29.26 -36.94 4.68
CA THR A 388 -28.00 -37.66 4.70
C THR A 388 -27.80 -38.39 3.38
N THR A 389 -26.71 -38.14 2.68
CA THR A 389 -26.23 -39.07 1.63
C THR A 389 -24.70 -39.10 1.64
N THR A 390 -24.18 -40.23 2.09
CA THR A 390 -22.77 -40.64 2.10
C THR A 390 -22.27 -40.84 0.67
N PRO A 391 -21.05 -40.41 0.30
CA PRO A 391 -20.34 -40.98 -0.83
C PRO A 391 -19.27 -41.96 -0.34
N SER A 392 -19.37 -43.16 -0.89
CA SER A 392 -18.43 -44.27 -0.77
C SER A 392 -17.07 -43.93 -1.35
N THR A 393 -16.04 -44.38 -0.66
CA THR A 393 -14.64 -44.44 -1.08
C THR A 393 -14.49 -45.44 -2.23
N GLU A 394 -14.06 -44.98 -3.41
CA GLU A 394 -13.61 -45.87 -4.48
C GLU A 394 -12.15 -45.56 -4.82
N SER A 395 -11.27 -46.42 -4.32
CA SER A 395 -9.86 -46.50 -4.66
C SER A 395 -9.72 -47.17 -6.03
N THR A 396 -9.11 -46.49 -7.00
CA THR A 396 -8.63 -47.15 -8.23
C THR A 396 -7.16 -46.84 -8.43
N THR A 397 -6.36 -47.80 -8.00
CA THR A 397 -4.97 -48.01 -8.38
C THR A 397 -4.91 -48.34 -9.87
N ASN A 398 -4.12 -47.62 -10.67
CA ASN A 398 -3.65 -48.15 -11.95
C ASN A 398 -2.26 -47.60 -12.28
N GLY A 399 -1.28 -48.50 -12.21
CA GLY A 399 0.04 -48.30 -12.76
C GLY A 399 0.06 -48.58 -14.26
N SER A 400 0.91 -47.86 -14.99
CA SER A 400 1.45 -48.33 -16.27
C SER A 400 2.77 -47.64 -16.56
N THR A 401 3.83 -48.41 -16.37
CA THR A 401 5.18 -48.19 -16.88
C THR A 401 5.26 -48.76 -18.30
N PRO A 402 5.85 -48.05 -19.28
CA PRO A 402 6.41 -48.70 -20.46
C PRO A 402 7.96 -48.65 -20.47
N PRO A 403 8.60 -49.59 -21.21
CA PRO A 403 10.03 -49.91 -21.12
C PRO A 403 10.94 -49.04 -22.00
N PRO A 404 12.27 -49.12 -21.81
CA PRO A 404 13.24 -48.40 -22.64
C PRO A 404 13.50 -49.12 -23.98
N ALA A 405 13.76 -48.35 -25.03
CA ALA A 405 14.28 -48.85 -26.29
C ALA A 405 15.28 -47.84 -26.89
N GLY A 406 16.46 -48.34 -27.27
CA GLY A 406 17.37 -47.74 -28.25
C GLY A 406 18.51 -46.91 -27.68
#